data_AF-B6EWU6-F1
#
_entry.id   AF-B6EWU6-F1
#
_cell.length_a   1.000
_cell.length_b   1.000
_cell.length_c   1.000
_cell.angle_alpha   90.00
_cell.angle_beta   90.00
_cell.angle_gamma   90.00
#
_symmetry.space_group_name_H-M   'P 1'
#
loop_
_entity.id
_entity.type
_entity.pdbx_description
1 polymer ?
#
loop_
_entity_poly.entity_id
_entity_poly.type
_entity_poly.pdbx_seq_one_letter_code
_entity_poly.pdbx_strand_id
1 'polypeptide(L)'
;MKSLASITLLLMSVLILAACGGPAVDAQVEVPEVDVPVVEAPEVEVPQVKARSENTQAAVITVQETLVDEQGAVAVSITPLEASDDATTLDFEVAMNTHSVDLSMDLARLATLVTDTGGEVQAVGWSGGAGGHHVSGVLSFPAAGGGTALLEGATTMTLTLANVDAPVRTFTWRLQ
;
A
#
# COMPACT_ATOMS: atom_id res chain seq x y z
N MET A 1 -38.48 -24.63 31.24
CA MET A 1 -37.44 -24.63 32.29
C MET A 1 -36.34 -23.69 31.77
N LYS A 2 -36.40 -22.38 32.12
CA LYS A 2 -35.51 -21.70 33.11
C LYS A 2 -34.02 -21.94 32.79
N SER A 3 -33.15 -20.96 32.54
CA SER A 3 -33.20 -19.50 32.69
C SER A 3 -32.10 -18.83 31.86
N LEU A 4 -32.32 -17.56 31.55
CA LEU A 4 -31.38 -16.59 31.01
C LEU A 4 -30.16 -16.35 31.93
N ALA A 5 -29.05 -15.90 31.35
CA ALA A 5 -28.10 -15.02 32.03
C ALA A 5 -27.35 -14.17 30.98
N SER A 6 -27.84 -12.96 30.74
CA SER A 6 -27.10 -11.88 30.09
C SER A 6 -26.15 -11.28 31.13
N ILE A 7 -24.85 -11.22 30.83
CA ILE A 7 -23.87 -10.48 31.64
C ILE A 7 -23.32 -9.36 30.77
N THR A 8 -23.94 -8.19 30.94
CA THR A 8 -23.42 -6.90 30.47
C THR A 8 -22.39 -6.45 31.49
N LEU A 9 -21.10 -6.42 31.14
CA LEU A 9 -20.06 -5.80 31.97
C LEU A 9 -19.63 -4.48 31.34
N LEU A 10 -20.26 -3.42 31.81
CA LEU A 10 -19.85 -2.03 31.64
C LEU A 10 -18.65 -1.77 32.56
N LEU A 11 -17.49 -1.40 32.01
CA LEU A 11 -16.37 -0.87 32.80
C LEU A 11 -15.99 0.51 32.27
N MET A 12 -16.38 1.47 33.09
CA MET A 12 -16.13 2.90 33.03
C MET A 12 -14.66 3.23 33.29
N SER A 13 -14.18 4.24 32.56
CA SER A 13 -13.31 5.34 33.04
C SER A 13 -11.88 5.01 33.47
N VAL A 14 -10.90 5.73 32.92
CA VAL A 14 -10.18 6.83 33.60
C VAL A 14 -9.37 7.63 32.56
N LEU A 15 -9.69 8.93 32.49
CA LEU A 15 -8.87 9.99 31.89
C LEU A 15 -7.61 10.20 32.75
N ILE A 16 -6.43 10.30 32.14
CA ILE A 16 -5.26 10.91 32.78
C ILE A 16 -4.68 11.96 31.84
N LEU A 17 -4.76 13.23 32.26
CA LEU A 17 -4.05 14.37 31.71
C LEU A 17 -2.60 14.39 32.22
N ALA A 18 -1.65 14.67 31.34
CA ALA A 18 -0.36 15.32 31.64
C ALA A 18 0.05 16.09 30.37
N ALA A 19 -0.01 17.42 30.28
CA ALA A 19 0.60 18.53 31.04
C ALA A 19 2.07 18.83 30.65
N CYS A 20 2.29 20.10 30.29
CA CYS A 20 3.53 20.88 30.15
C CYS A 20 4.39 20.62 28.90
N GLY A 21 4.77 21.58 28.05
CA GLY A 21 4.90 23.03 28.20
C GLY A 21 6.39 23.41 28.30
N GLY A 22 6.96 24.00 27.25
CA GLY A 22 8.33 24.53 27.22
C GLY A 22 8.53 25.52 26.06
N PRO A 23 9.30 26.61 26.24
CA PRO A 23 9.14 27.86 25.49
C PRO A 23 9.92 27.91 24.18
N ALA A 24 9.44 28.79 23.29
CA ALA A 24 10.20 29.32 22.16
C ALA A 24 11.40 30.15 22.68
N VAL A 25 12.60 29.83 22.20
CA VAL A 25 13.78 30.68 22.38
C VAL A 25 14.07 31.30 21.02
N ASP A 26 13.67 32.56 20.91
CA ASP A 26 14.15 33.49 19.90
C ASP A 26 15.53 33.97 20.36
N ALA A 27 16.55 33.76 19.53
CA ALA A 27 17.89 34.27 19.75
C ALA A 27 18.38 34.84 18.43
N GLN A 28 18.03 36.10 18.19
CA GLN A 28 18.70 36.94 17.21
C GLN A 28 20.14 37.16 17.66
N VAL A 29 21.07 36.57 16.92
CA VAL A 29 22.50 36.91 17.00
C VAL A 29 22.80 37.78 15.79
N GLU A 30 22.88 39.08 15.99
CA GLU A 30 23.50 40.00 15.05
C GLU A 30 25.00 39.67 14.98
N VAL A 31 25.43 39.22 13.80
CA VAL A 31 26.83 38.96 13.48
C VAL A 31 27.40 40.24 12.86
N PRO A 32 28.57 40.72 13.31
CA PRO A 32 29.18 41.93 12.77
C PRO A 32 29.59 41.76 11.30
N GLU A 33 29.32 42.80 10.51
CA GLU A 33 29.69 42.92 9.10
C GLU A 33 31.23 42.99 8.98
N VAL A 34 31.84 41.90 8.49
CA VAL A 34 33.26 41.84 8.16
C VAL A 34 33.40 42.11 6.66
N ASP A 35 34.02 43.24 6.36
CA ASP A 35 34.36 43.69 5.01
C ASP A 35 35.33 42.70 4.36
N VAL A 36 34.86 41.98 3.35
CA VAL A 36 35.63 41.00 2.58
C VAL A 36 36.15 41.65 1.30
N PRO A 37 37.46 41.60 1.02
CA PRO A 37 38.01 42.12 -0.23
C PRO A 37 37.47 41.33 -1.43
N VAL A 38 36.97 42.06 -2.43
CA VAL A 38 36.57 41.54 -3.74
C VAL A 38 37.78 40.91 -4.42
N VAL A 39 37.77 39.58 -4.50
CA VAL A 39 38.67 38.81 -5.36
C VAL A 39 37.84 38.44 -6.60
N GLU A 40 38.21 39.00 -7.75
CA GLU A 40 37.65 38.59 -9.05
C GLU A 40 37.84 37.08 -9.24
N ALA A 41 36.72 36.37 -9.36
CA ALA A 41 36.70 34.95 -9.64
C ALA A 41 37.07 34.69 -11.11
N PRO A 42 37.83 33.63 -11.42
CA PRO A 42 38.01 33.18 -12.79
C PRO A 42 36.69 32.59 -13.30
N GLU A 43 36.33 32.95 -14.53
CA GLU A 43 35.15 32.42 -15.22
C GLU A 43 35.37 30.93 -15.54
N VAL A 44 34.85 30.08 -14.66
CA VAL A 44 34.78 28.63 -14.88
C VAL A 44 33.57 28.37 -15.76
N GLU A 45 33.82 28.02 -17.01
CA GLU A 45 32.80 27.50 -17.92
C GLU A 45 32.16 26.25 -17.30
N VAL A 46 30.93 26.41 -16.81
CA VAL A 46 30.08 25.33 -16.33
C VAL A 46 29.79 24.39 -17.50
N PRO A 47 30.14 23.10 -17.43
CA PRO A 47 29.65 22.12 -18.39
C PRO A 47 28.13 22.07 -18.24
N GLN A 48 27.41 22.41 -19.31
CA GLN A 48 25.96 22.28 -19.34
C GLN A 48 25.61 20.80 -19.20
N VAL A 49 25.25 20.41 -17.97
CA VAL A 49 24.58 19.15 -17.69
C VAL A 49 23.27 19.24 -18.46
N LYS A 50 23.21 18.55 -19.60
CA LYS A 50 21.97 18.35 -20.34
C LYS A 50 20.94 17.88 -19.33
N ALA A 51 19.89 18.69 -19.14
CA ALA A 51 18.71 18.27 -18.41
C ALA A 51 18.29 16.92 -18.97
N ARG A 52 18.53 15.86 -18.18
CA ARG A 52 17.86 14.59 -18.36
C ARG A 52 16.40 14.96 -18.17
N SER A 53 15.64 14.97 -19.26
CA SER A 53 14.20 14.90 -19.20
C SER A 53 13.89 13.59 -18.48
N GLU A 54 13.74 13.68 -17.16
CA GLU A 54 13.03 12.68 -16.38
C GLU A 54 11.58 12.81 -16.82
N ASN A 55 11.22 11.99 -17.79
CA ASN A 55 9.82 11.66 -18.00
C ASN A 55 9.42 10.85 -16.77
N THR A 56 9.10 11.55 -15.68
CA THR A 56 8.41 10.98 -14.52
C THR A 56 6.99 10.67 -14.97
N GLN A 57 6.85 9.64 -15.80
CA GLN A 57 5.58 9.03 -16.11
C GLN A 57 5.20 8.29 -14.83
N ALA A 58 4.19 8.78 -14.12
CA ALA A 58 3.62 8.04 -13.00
C ALA A 58 3.21 6.65 -13.50
N ALA A 59 3.58 5.60 -12.77
CA ALA A 59 3.22 4.25 -13.18
C ALA A 59 1.75 4.03 -12.86
N VAL A 60 0.97 3.73 -13.89
CA VAL A 60 -0.45 3.43 -13.83
C VAL A 60 -0.67 1.93 -13.99
N ILE A 61 -1.76 1.40 -13.44
CA ILE A 61 -2.20 0.04 -13.80
C ILE A 61 -2.94 0.14 -15.12
N THR A 62 -2.29 -0.28 -16.20
CA THR A 62 -2.91 -0.48 -17.53
C THR A 62 -2.89 -1.95 -17.96
N VAL A 63 -2.18 -2.80 -17.19
CA VAL A 63 -2.13 -4.24 -17.38
C VAL A 63 -3.38 -4.88 -16.75
N GLN A 64 -4.10 -5.68 -17.52
CA GLN A 64 -5.30 -6.42 -17.10
C GLN A 64 -5.16 -7.92 -17.36
N GLU A 65 -3.91 -8.43 -17.35
CA GLU A 65 -3.65 -9.85 -17.50
C GLU A 65 -4.16 -10.62 -16.28
N THR A 66 -5.02 -11.62 -16.51
CA THR A 66 -5.41 -12.57 -15.46
C THR A 66 -4.30 -13.58 -15.21
N LEU A 67 -3.85 -13.68 -13.96
CA LEU A 67 -2.95 -14.73 -13.52
C LEU A 67 -3.71 -15.77 -12.70
N VAL A 68 -3.34 -17.04 -12.86
CA VAL A 68 -4.03 -18.19 -12.26
C VAL A 68 -3.05 -19.04 -11.46
N ASP A 69 -3.46 -19.45 -10.27
CA ASP A 69 -2.75 -20.38 -9.40
C ASP A 69 -3.70 -21.50 -8.94
N GLU A 70 -3.34 -22.75 -9.25
CA GLU A 70 -4.15 -23.95 -8.99
C GLU A 70 -3.54 -24.85 -7.91
N GLN A 71 -2.81 -24.27 -6.95
CA GLN A 71 -2.27 -25.05 -5.83
C GLN A 71 -3.39 -25.62 -4.95
N GLY A 72 -3.19 -26.86 -4.47
CA GLY A 72 -4.13 -27.51 -3.56
C GLY A 72 -5.50 -27.82 -4.19
N ALA A 73 -6.56 -27.60 -3.44
CA ALA A 73 -7.95 -27.83 -3.82
C ALA A 73 -8.72 -26.52 -4.15
N VAL A 74 -8.04 -25.37 -4.15
CA VAL A 74 -8.61 -24.07 -4.53
C VAL A 74 -7.87 -23.54 -5.76
N ALA A 75 -8.61 -23.29 -6.84
CA ALA A 75 -8.11 -22.53 -7.99
C ALA A 75 -8.40 -21.05 -7.79
N VAL A 76 -7.37 -20.21 -7.91
CA VAL A 76 -7.44 -18.76 -7.72
C VAL A 76 -7.05 -18.06 -9.01
N SER A 77 -7.90 -17.15 -9.48
CA SER A 77 -7.59 -16.25 -10.61
C SER A 77 -7.67 -14.80 -10.16
N ILE A 78 -6.69 -13.99 -10.55
CA ILE A 78 -6.63 -12.57 -10.20
C ILE A 78 -6.36 -11.71 -11.43
N THR A 79 -7.14 -10.66 -11.60
CA THR A 79 -6.97 -9.63 -12.65
C THR A 79 -6.83 -8.27 -11.99
N PRO A 80 -5.74 -7.50 -12.24
CA PRO A 80 -5.67 -6.10 -11.85
C PRO A 80 -6.69 -5.28 -12.64
N LEU A 81 -7.37 -4.35 -11.97
CA LEU A 81 -8.24 -3.38 -12.62
C LEU A 81 -7.46 -2.12 -12.97
N GLU A 82 -7.89 -1.40 -14.01
CA GLU A 82 -7.28 -0.14 -14.40
C GLU A 82 -7.34 0.88 -13.25
N ALA A 83 -6.24 1.58 -13.00
CA ALA A 83 -6.15 2.62 -11.99
C ALA A 83 -5.49 3.87 -12.58
N SER A 84 -6.08 5.02 -12.32
CA SER A 84 -5.52 6.33 -12.66
C SER A 84 -4.52 6.79 -11.61
N ASP A 85 -3.76 7.84 -11.94
CA ASP A 85 -2.75 8.44 -11.05
C ASP A 85 -3.33 9.00 -9.74
N ASP A 86 -4.62 9.36 -9.73
CA ASP A 86 -5.34 9.91 -8.58
C ASP A 86 -6.17 8.86 -7.82
N ALA A 87 -6.05 7.58 -8.20
CA ALA A 87 -6.75 6.50 -7.52
C ALA A 87 -6.34 6.43 -6.04
N THR A 88 -7.33 6.25 -5.16
CA THR A 88 -7.07 6.05 -3.72
C THR A 88 -6.87 4.58 -3.36
N THR A 89 -7.32 3.68 -4.24
CA THR A 89 -7.15 2.23 -4.13
C THR A 89 -6.62 1.63 -5.44
N LEU A 90 -5.93 0.51 -5.31
CA LEU A 90 -5.61 -0.40 -6.40
C LEU A 90 -6.47 -1.66 -6.22
N ASP A 91 -7.29 -1.95 -7.22
CA ASP A 91 -8.33 -2.95 -7.13
C ASP A 91 -8.02 -4.14 -8.03
N PHE A 92 -8.39 -5.33 -7.55
CA PHE A 92 -8.16 -6.59 -8.25
C PHE A 92 -9.45 -7.42 -8.24
N GLU A 93 -9.88 -7.87 -9.41
CA GLU A 93 -10.92 -8.90 -9.50
C GLU A 93 -10.29 -10.25 -9.13
N VAL A 94 -10.84 -10.90 -8.11
CA VAL A 94 -10.40 -12.21 -7.63
C VAL A 94 -11.56 -13.19 -7.74
N ALA A 95 -11.29 -14.38 -8.26
CA ALA A 95 -12.22 -15.51 -8.19
C ALA A 95 -11.51 -16.74 -7.59
N MET A 96 -12.21 -17.43 -6.70
CA MET A 96 -11.75 -18.65 -6.05
C MET A 96 -12.79 -19.75 -6.23
N ASN A 97 -12.33 -20.91 -6.68
CA ASN A 97 -13.17 -22.06 -6.98
C ASN A 97 -12.67 -23.30 -6.23
N THR A 98 -13.58 -24.01 -5.55
CA THR A 98 -13.28 -25.25 -4.82
C THR A 98 -14.50 -26.15 -4.69
N HIS A 99 -14.27 -27.43 -4.37
CA HIS A 99 -15.33 -28.40 -4.07
C HIS A 99 -15.20 -29.01 -2.67
N SER A 100 -14.21 -28.59 -1.89
CA SER A 100 -13.86 -29.24 -0.62
C SER A 100 -13.35 -28.31 0.47
N VAL A 101 -12.99 -27.07 0.14
CA VAL A 101 -12.43 -26.10 1.09
C VAL A 101 -13.47 -25.05 1.46
N ASP A 102 -13.46 -24.63 2.73
CA ASP A 102 -14.27 -23.51 3.18
C ASP A 102 -13.60 -22.17 2.82
N LEU A 103 -14.31 -21.33 2.06
CA LEU A 103 -13.85 -20.01 1.61
C LEU A 103 -14.34 -18.87 2.51
N SER A 104 -14.52 -19.12 3.82
CA SER A 104 -15.00 -18.12 4.79
C SER A 104 -13.90 -17.26 5.42
N MET A 105 -12.66 -17.32 4.91
CA MET A 105 -11.54 -16.55 5.43
C MET A 105 -11.71 -15.05 5.19
N ASP A 106 -11.03 -14.24 5.99
CA ASP A 106 -10.87 -12.81 5.74
C ASP A 106 -9.75 -12.61 4.71
N LEU A 107 -10.11 -12.61 3.42
CA LEU A 107 -9.14 -12.53 2.33
C LEU A 107 -8.30 -11.24 2.39
N ALA A 108 -8.89 -10.11 2.82
CA ALA A 108 -8.17 -8.84 2.90
C ALA A 108 -7.02 -8.92 3.93
N ARG A 109 -7.23 -9.59 5.07
CA ARG A 109 -6.17 -9.78 6.06
C ARG A 109 -5.05 -10.71 5.62
N LEU A 110 -5.31 -11.54 4.61
CA LEU A 110 -4.36 -12.51 4.08
C LEU A 110 -3.61 -12.02 2.85
N ALA A 111 -3.91 -10.81 2.37
CA ALA A 111 -3.39 -10.29 1.12
C ALA A 111 -2.44 -9.10 1.32
N THR A 112 -1.28 -9.16 0.68
CA THR A 112 -0.32 -8.05 0.59
C THR A 112 0.02 -7.75 -0.86
N LEU A 113 0.30 -6.48 -1.15
CA LEU A 113 0.77 -6.01 -2.45
C LEU A 113 2.12 -5.32 -2.25
N VAL A 114 3.12 -5.76 -3.02
CA VAL A 114 4.50 -5.27 -2.94
C VAL A 114 4.98 -4.84 -4.31
N THR A 115 5.75 -3.75 -4.40
CA THR A 115 6.41 -3.31 -5.64
C THR A 115 7.92 -3.56 -5.60
N ASP A 116 8.57 -3.56 -6.76
CA ASP A 116 10.04 -3.64 -6.87
C ASP A 116 10.78 -2.44 -6.27
N THR A 117 10.08 -1.33 -6.04
CA THR A 117 10.62 -0.17 -5.31
C THR A 117 10.55 -0.34 -3.79
N GLY A 118 10.01 -1.46 -3.30
CA GLY A 118 9.88 -1.77 -1.88
C GLY A 118 8.64 -1.20 -1.20
N GLY A 119 7.71 -0.61 -1.97
CA GLY A 119 6.41 -0.23 -1.46
C GLY A 119 5.60 -1.47 -1.07
N GLU A 120 5.01 -1.48 0.11
CA GLU A 120 4.22 -2.61 0.63
C GLU A 120 2.96 -2.10 1.32
N VAL A 121 1.82 -2.72 0.99
CA VAL A 121 0.52 -2.46 1.62
C VAL A 121 -0.26 -3.75 1.83
N GLN A 122 -1.06 -3.79 2.90
CA GLN A 122 -2.07 -4.82 3.11
C GLN A 122 -3.39 -4.41 2.44
N ALA A 123 -4.19 -5.37 1.97
CA ALA A 123 -5.52 -5.08 1.47
C ALA A 123 -6.41 -4.48 2.57
N VAL A 124 -7.29 -3.56 2.18
CA VAL A 124 -8.24 -2.86 3.05
C VAL A 124 -9.68 -3.34 2.88
N GLY A 125 -9.99 -4.11 1.84
CA GLY A 125 -11.34 -4.58 1.58
C GLY A 125 -11.42 -5.78 0.66
N TRP A 126 -12.46 -6.59 0.86
CA TRP A 126 -12.84 -7.71 0.02
C TRP A 126 -14.37 -7.70 -0.17
N SER A 127 -14.85 -7.70 -1.42
CA SER A 127 -16.28 -7.60 -1.72
C SER A 127 -16.97 -8.92 -2.08
N GLY A 128 -16.23 -10.00 -2.32
CA GLY A 128 -16.80 -11.28 -2.79
C GLY A 128 -17.49 -12.15 -1.73
N GLY A 129 -17.73 -11.59 -0.54
CA GLY A 129 -18.39 -12.27 0.57
C GLY A 129 -17.52 -13.33 1.24
N ALA A 130 -18.15 -14.16 2.10
CA ALA A 130 -17.49 -15.22 2.84
C ALA A 130 -18.25 -16.54 2.67
N GLY A 131 -17.52 -17.62 2.38
CA GLY A 131 -18.04 -18.99 2.28
C GLY A 131 -18.63 -19.34 0.91
N GLY A 132 -18.88 -20.64 0.69
CA GLY A 132 -19.38 -21.20 -0.56
C GLY A 132 -18.35 -22.03 -1.33
N HIS A 133 -18.77 -22.62 -2.44
CA HIS A 133 -17.88 -23.41 -3.34
C HIS A 133 -17.19 -22.52 -4.40
N HIS A 134 -17.73 -21.34 -4.64
CA HIS A 134 -17.22 -20.34 -5.57
C HIS A 134 -17.45 -18.96 -4.97
N VAL A 135 -16.39 -18.16 -4.86
CA VAL A 135 -16.50 -16.75 -4.46
C VAL A 135 -15.75 -15.88 -5.45
N SER A 136 -16.30 -14.71 -5.76
CA SER A 136 -15.69 -13.75 -6.66
C SER A 136 -16.02 -12.33 -6.22
N GLY A 137 -15.08 -11.42 -6.37
CA GLY A 137 -15.25 -10.03 -5.97
C GLY A 137 -14.00 -9.21 -6.17
N VAL A 138 -13.98 -8.03 -5.55
CA VAL A 138 -12.89 -7.07 -5.64
C VAL A 138 -12.10 -7.08 -4.33
N LEU A 139 -10.79 -7.26 -4.46
CA LEU A 139 -9.80 -7.11 -3.39
C LEU A 139 -9.10 -5.75 -3.58
N SER A 140 -9.22 -4.88 -2.58
CA SER A 140 -8.77 -3.48 -2.68
C SER A 140 -7.57 -3.22 -1.77
N PHE A 141 -6.57 -2.54 -2.31
CA PHE A 141 -5.37 -2.10 -1.59
C PHE A 141 -5.29 -0.58 -1.59
N PRO A 142 -4.70 0.06 -0.57
CA PRO A 142 -4.36 1.48 -0.63
C PRO A 142 -3.41 1.76 -1.80
N ALA A 143 -3.65 2.85 -2.56
CA ALA A 143 -2.74 3.27 -3.62
C ALA A 143 -1.47 3.98 -3.11
N ALA A 144 -1.32 4.13 -1.79
CA ALA A 144 -0.16 4.74 -1.14
C ALA A 144 0.26 3.96 0.11
N GLY A 145 1.56 3.90 0.35
CA GLY A 145 2.18 3.22 1.50
C GLY A 145 3.46 3.94 1.91
N GLY A 146 3.71 4.08 3.21
CA GLY A 146 4.93 4.77 3.69
C GLY A 146 5.03 6.27 3.35
N GLY A 147 3.91 6.90 2.94
CA GLY A 147 3.84 8.34 2.64
C GLY A 147 3.99 8.70 1.16
N THR A 148 4.18 7.72 0.27
CA THR A 148 4.29 7.92 -1.19
C THR A 148 3.28 7.05 -1.94
N ALA A 149 3.04 7.37 -3.21
CA ALA A 149 2.22 6.53 -4.08
C ALA A 149 2.92 5.17 -4.28
N LEU A 150 2.15 4.08 -4.20
CA LEU A 150 2.71 2.72 -4.18
C LEU A 150 3.42 2.39 -5.51
N LEU A 151 2.85 2.88 -6.62
CA LEU A 151 3.34 2.60 -7.97
C LEU A 151 4.41 3.61 -8.43
N GLU A 152 4.77 4.60 -7.63
CA GLU A 152 5.77 5.61 -8.04
C GLU A 152 7.11 4.95 -8.37
N GLY A 153 7.51 5.01 -9.64
CA GLY A 153 8.73 4.41 -10.16
C GLY A 153 8.75 2.88 -10.19
N ALA A 154 7.66 2.21 -9.83
CA ALA A 154 7.56 0.75 -9.85
C ALA A 154 7.49 0.23 -11.29
N THR A 155 8.19 -0.87 -11.57
CA THR A 155 8.09 -1.60 -12.85
C THR A 155 7.37 -2.93 -12.70
N THR A 156 7.23 -3.42 -11.46
CA THR A 156 6.48 -4.63 -11.15
C THR A 156 5.69 -4.46 -9.87
N MET A 157 4.57 -5.16 -9.80
CA MET A 157 3.84 -5.37 -8.55
C MET A 157 3.62 -6.86 -8.33
N THR A 158 3.59 -7.28 -7.08
CA THR A 158 3.42 -8.65 -6.64
C THR A 158 2.36 -8.71 -5.56
N LEU A 159 1.25 -9.39 -5.86
CA LEU A 159 0.20 -9.71 -4.89
C LEU A 159 0.49 -11.08 -4.28
N THR A 160 0.53 -11.13 -2.95
CA THR A 160 0.69 -12.38 -2.18
C THR A 160 -0.58 -12.69 -1.41
N LEU A 161 -1.06 -13.93 -1.53
CA LEU A 161 -2.11 -14.48 -0.68
C LEU A 161 -1.52 -15.52 0.26
N ALA A 162 -1.67 -15.32 1.57
CA ALA A 162 -1.23 -16.26 2.59
C ALA A 162 -2.35 -17.21 3.01
N ASN A 163 -2.05 -18.49 3.19
CA ASN A 163 -2.95 -19.50 3.76
C ASN A 163 -4.32 -19.65 3.05
N VAL A 164 -4.38 -19.38 1.75
CA VAL A 164 -5.55 -19.68 0.92
C VAL A 164 -5.38 -21.10 0.37
N ASP A 165 -5.62 -22.08 1.24
CA ASP A 165 -5.42 -23.54 1.04
C ASP A 165 -3.95 -23.98 0.80
N ALA A 166 -3.17 -23.17 0.08
CA ALA A 166 -1.71 -23.23 0.04
C ALA A 166 -1.10 -22.24 1.06
N PRO A 167 0.11 -22.51 1.59
CA PRO A 167 0.78 -21.59 2.52
C PRO A 167 0.96 -20.18 1.94
N VAL A 168 1.34 -20.10 0.66
CA VAL A 168 1.59 -18.84 -0.06
C VAL A 168 1.21 -19.03 -1.54
N ARG A 169 0.54 -18.03 -2.12
CA ARG A 169 0.35 -17.87 -3.57
C ARG A 169 0.84 -16.49 -3.98
N THR A 170 1.45 -16.38 -5.15
CA THR A 170 2.10 -15.14 -5.61
C THR A 170 1.74 -14.87 -7.07
N PHE A 171 1.33 -13.63 -7.34
CA PHE A 171 0.92 -13.17 -8.66
C PHE A 171 1.70 -11.88 -8.97
N THR A 172 2.50 -11.89 -10.04
CA THR A 172 3.39 -10.78 -10.38
C THR A 172 3.09 -10.24 -11.76
N TRP A 173 2.82 -8.95 -11.85
CA TRP A 173 2.60 -8.23 -13.10
C TRP A 173 3.72 -7.25 -13.38
N ARG A 174 4.00 -7.02 -14.67
CA ARG A 174 4.80 -5.89 -15.13
C ARG A 174 3.90 -4.70 -15.41
N LEU A 175 4.29 -3.56 -14.88
CA LEU A 175 3.64 -2.27 -15.14
C LEU A 175 4.13 -1.75 -16.48
N GLN A 176 3.26 -1.04 -17.21
CA GLN A 176 3.55 -0.47 -18.53
C GLN A 176 3.74 1.03 -18.46
#